data_AF-A0AAX3P0J9-F1
#
_entry.id   AF-A0AAX3P0J9-F1
#
_cell.length_a   1.000
_cell.length_b   1.000
_cell.length_c   1.000
_cell.angle_alpha   90.00
_cell.angle_beta   90.00
_cell.angle_gamma   90.00
#
_symmetry.space_group_name_H-M   'P 1'
#
loop_
_entity.id
_entity.type
_entity.pdbx_description
1 polymer ?
#
loop_
_entity_poly.entity_id
_entity_poly.type
_entity_poly.pdbx_seq_one_letter_code
_entity_poly.pdbx_strand_id
1 'polypeptide(L)' 'MTEHSQLIVFPGNNSESVAEARAMLSAVSKDASRASNPEHKRDLESLYDWLEENINSRLVGAK' A
#
# COMPACT_ATOMS: atom_id res chain seq x y z
N MET A 1 19.09 0.73 19.15
CA MET A 1 19.02 -0.24 18.03
C MET A 1 18.17 0.41 16.98
N THR A 2 18.77 0.94 15.91
CA THR A 2 18.00 1.45 14.77
C THR A 2 17.42 0.24 14.05
N GLU A 3 16.15 -0.03 14.26
CA GLU A 3 15.41 -0.96 13.39
C GLU A 3 15.64 -0.48 11.96
N HIS A 4 16.27 -1.32 11.15
CA HIS A 4 16.40 -1.07 9.73
C HIS A 4 14.99 -1.22 9.14
N SER A 5 14.19 -0.16 9.26
CA SER A 5 12.87 -0.09 8.63
C SER A 5 13.10 -0.26 7.14
N GLN A 6 12.74 -1.43 6.62
CA GLN A 6 12.75 -1.70 5.20
C GLN A 6 11.88 -0.62 4.52
N LEU A 7 12.44 0.00 3.50
CA LEU A 7 11.77 1.05 2.73
C LEU A 7 11.24 0.44 1.43
N ILE A 8 10.01 0.83 1.08
CA ILE A 8 9.33 0.49 -0.15
C ILE A 8 9.35 1.75 -1.03
N VAL A 9 10.04 1.67 -2.17
CA VAL A 9 10.15 2.79 -3.12
C VAL A 9 9.07 2.68 -4.20
N PHE A 10 8.00 3.45 -4.07
CA PHE A 10 6.91 3.52 -5.05
C PHE A 10 7.33 4.22 -6.35
N PRO A 11 6.60 3.97 -7.47
CA PRO A 11 6.78 4.73 -8.69
C PRO A 11 6.65 6.24 -8.42
N GLY A 12 7.51 7.05 -9.05
CA GLY A 12 7.61 8.48 -8.74
C GLY A 12 8.65 8.82 -7.66
N ASN A 13 9.48 7.86 -7.26
CA ASN A 13 10.60 8.04 -6.33
C ASN A 13 10.18 8.40 -4.89
N ASN A 14 8.94 8.07 -4.51
CA ASN A 14 8.46 8.18 -3.14
C ASN A 14 8.85 6.92 -2.38
N SER A 15 9.33 7.07 -1.14
CA SER A 15 9.74 5.94 -0.29
C SER A 15 9.01 5.99 1.04
N GLU A 16 8.37 4.89 1.40
CA GLU A 16 7.68 4.73 2.69
C GLU A 16 8.27 3.53 3.43
N SER A 17 8.18 3.51 4.76
CA SER A 17 8.49 2.29 5.50
C SER A 17 7.46 1.19 5.20
N VAL A 18 7.85 -0.08 5.37
CA VAL A 18 6.91 -1.22 5.27
C VAL A 18 5.71 -1.03 6.21
N ALA A 19 5.93 -0.47 7.40
CA ALA A 19 4.85 -0.20 8.35
C ALA A 19 3.86 0.85 7.84
N GLU A 20 4.36 1.95 7.28
CA GLU A 20 3.55 3.01 6.67
C GLU A 20 2.80 2.47 5.45
N ALA A 21 3.46 1.73 4.56
CA ALA A 21 2.82 1.15 3.38
C ALA A 21 1.69 0.17 3.76
N ARG A 22 1.87 -0.65 4.81
CA ARG A 22 0.80 -1.51 5.34
C ARG A 22 -0.33 -0.71 6.00
N ALA A 23 -0.01 0.39 6.66
CA ALA A 23 -1.02 1.30 7.22
C ALA A 23 -1.85 1.95 6.12
N MET A 24 -1.22 2.38 5.01
CA MET A 24 -1.90 2.90 3.82
C MET A 24 -2.86 1.86 3.23
N LEU A 25 -2.39 0.61 3.05
CA LEU A 25 -3.23 -0.49 2.55
C LEU A 25 -4.46 -0.73 3.44
N SER A 26 -4.29 -0.69 4.77
CA SER A 26 -5.40 -0.81 5.71
C SER A 26 -6.38 0.37 5.64
N ALA A 27 -5.88 1.59 5.44
CA ALA A 27 -6.72 2.77 5.29
C ALA A 27 -7.57 2.68 4.01
N VAL A 28 -6.95 2.37 2.87
CA VAL A 28 -7.65 2.21 1.58
C VAL A 28 -8.72 1.12 1.66
N SER A 29 -8.42 -0.03 2.31
CA SER A 29 -9.41 -1.09 2.53
C SER A 29 -10.62 -0.62 3.35
N LYS A 30 -10.37 0.13 4.44
CA LYS A 30 -11.44 0.71 5.27
C LYS A 30 -12.27 1.70 4.47
N ASP A 31 -11.65 2.56 3.68
CA ASP A 31 -12.35 3.55 2.87
C ASP A 31 -13.19 2.85 1.78
N ALA A 32 -12.65 1.82 1.11
CA ALA A 32 -13.38 1.03 0.13
C ALA A 32 -14.62 0.36 0.76
N SER A 33 -14.50 -0.18 1.98
CA SER A 33 -15.63 -0.79 2.68
C SER A 33 -16.72 0.21 3.08
N ARG A 34 -16.37 1.50 3.23
CA ARG A 34 -17.28 2.58 3.63
C ARG A 34 -17.83 3.37 2.44
N ALA A 35 -17.23 3.21 1.25
CA ALA A 35 -17.64 3.91 0.05
C ALA A 35 -19.05 3.48 -0.39
N SER A 36 -19.97 4.44 -0.43
CA SER A 36 -21.34 4.24 -0.91
C SER A 36 -21.47 4.44 -2.43
N ASN A 37 -20.56 5.21 -3.03
CA ASN A 37 -20.50 5.40 -4.48
C ASN A 37 -19.77 4.20 -5.12
N PRO A 38 -20.40 3.47 -6.07
CA PRO A 38 -19.79 2.30 -6.71
C PRO A 38 -18.51 2.59 -7.51
N GLU A 39 -18.42 3.73 -8.20
CA GLU A 39 -17.24 4.11 -8.96
C GLU A 39 -16.08 4.42 -8.01
N HIS A 40 -16.35 5.21 -6.97
CA HIS A 40 -15.37 5.52 -5.94
C HIS A 40 -14.87 4.26 -5.22
N LYS A 41 -15.78 3.32 -4.93
CA LYS A 41 -15.42 2.02 -4.35
C LYS A 41 -14.47 1.24 -5.27
N ARG A 42 -14.77 1.17 -6.57
CA ARG A 42 -13.91 0.49 -7.56
C ARG A 42 -12.53 1.13 -7.69
N ASP A 43 -12.45 2.45 -7.61
CA ASP A 43 -11.16 3.16 -7.63
C ASP A 43 -10.33 2.81 -6.38
N LEU A 44 -10.96 2.75 -5.21
CA LEU A 44 -10.30 2.36 -3.96
C LEU A 44 -9.87 0.88 -3.96
N GLU A 45 -10.69 -0.01 -4.50
CA GLU A 45 -10.31 -1.43 -4.69
C GLU A 45 -9.12 -1.55 -5.65
N SER A 46 -9.12 -0.81 -6.76
CA SER A 46 -7.98 -0.78 -7.70
C SER A 46 -6.71 -0.24 -7.06
N LEU A 47 -6.83 0.78 -6.20
CA LEU A 47 -5.72 1.32 -5.42
C LEU A 47 -5.20 0.31 -4.38
N TYR A 48 -6.10 -0.43 -3.74
CA TYR A 48 -5.75 -1.49 -2.79
C TYR A 48 -4.89 -2.57 -3.48
N ASP A 49 -5.36 -3.10 -4.60
CA ASP A 49 -4.66 -4.14 -5.36
C ASP A 49 -3.27 -3.64 -5.80
N TRP A 50 -3.19 -2.42 -6.32
CA TRP A 50 -1.92 -1.81 -6.71
C TRP A 50 -0.95 -1.66 -5.53
N LEU A 51 -1.43 -1.21 -4.36
CA LEU A 51 -0.60 -1.09 -3.16
C LEU A 51 -0.10 -2.45 -2.69
N GLU A 52 -0.96 -3.46 -2.65
CA GLU A 52 -0.61 -4.82 -2.23
C GLU A 52 0.46 -5.42 -3.13
N GLU A 53 0.31 -5.31 -4.46
CA GLU A 53 1.31 -5.78 -5.42
C GLU A 53 2.65 -5.05 -5.27
N ASN A 54 2.62 -3.73 -5.09
CA ASN A 54 3.85 -2.93 -4.92
C ASN A 54 4.58 -3.24 -3.61
N ILE A 55 3.83 -3.52 -2.55
CA ILE A 55 4.40 -3.92 -1.26
C ILE A 55 5.00 -5.32 -1.37
N ASN A 56 4.24 -6.28 -1.89
CA ASN A 56 4.66 -7.68 -1.96
C ASN A 56 5.83 -7.89 -2.93
N SER A 57 5.81 -7.27 -4.11
CA SER A 57 6.90 -7.39 -5.09
C SER A 57 8.26 -6.92 -4.56
N ARG A 58 8.27 -5.89 -3.72
CA ARG A 58 9.51 -5.32 -3.14
C ARG A 58 9.95 -6.03 -1.87
N LEU A 59 9.03 -6.65 -1.14
CA LEU A 59 9.35 -7.52 -0.02
C LEU A 59 9.91 -8.87 -0.49
N VAL A 60 9.39 -9.42 -1.60
CA VAL A 60 9.84 -10.71 -2.15
C VAL A 60 11.22 -10.61 -2.83
N GLY A 61 11.70 -9.40 -3.12
CA GLY A 61 13.05 -9.14 -3.67
C GLY A 61 14.18 -9.09 -2.63
N ALA A 62 13.89 -9.15 -1.32
CA ALA A 62 14.91 -9.21 -0.28
C ALA A 62 15.44 -10.65 -0.12
N LYS A 63 16.26 -11.10 -1.07
CA LYS A 63 16.96 -12.38 -1.00
C LYS A 63 18.47 -12.16 -0.93
#